data_AF-A0A8J6U0Q2-F1
#
_entry.id   AF-A0A8J6U0Q2-F1
#
_cell.length_a   1.000
_cell.length_b   1.000
_cell.length_c   1.000
_cell.angle_alpha   90.00
_cell.angle_beta   90.00
_cell.angle_gamma   90.00
#
_symmetry.space_group_name_H-M   'P 1'
#
loop_
_entity.id
_entity.type
_entity.pdbx_description
1 polymer ?
#
loop_
_entity_poly.entity_id
_entity_poly.type
_entity_poly.pdbx_seq_one_letter_code
_entity_poly.pdbx_strand_id
1 'polypeptide(L)' 'AIRRATELDREDPAAAAVAWAEADERVTDAAVWVPFVNLTSADLVAPRVGNYLRNPQWGVLVEQLWVE' A
#
# COMPACT_ATOMS: atom_id res chain seq x y z
N ALA A 1 18.76 -4.86 8.88
CA ALA A 1 17.96 -4.07 7.92
C ALA A 1 16.60 -3.73 8.53
N ILE A 2 15.64 -4.67 8.55
CA ILE A 2 14.24 -4.41 8.98
C ILE A 2 14.15 -3.69 10.34
N ARG A 3 14.79 -4.21 11.40
CA ARG A 3 14.76 -3.56 12.73
C ARG A 3 15.21 -2.10 12.70
N ARG A 4 16.32 -1.82 12.02
CA ARG A 4 16.88 -0.47 11.89
C ARG A 4 15.94 0.45 11.10
N ALA A 5 15.35 -0.04 10.03
CA ALA A 5 14.36 0.72 9.25
C ALA A 5 13.12 1.06 10.10
N THR A 6 12.63 0.10 10.88
CA THR A 6 11.50 0.29 11.82
C THR A 6 11.80 1.29 12.95
N GLU A 7 13.04 1.31 13.45
CA GLU A 7 13.48 2.34 14.42
C GLU A 7 13.49 3.72 13.76
N LEU A 8 14.10 3.83 12.57
CA LEU A 8 14.19 5.07 11.82
C LEU A 8 12.84 5.66 11.42
N ASP A 9 11.83 4.84 11.10
CA ASP A 9 10.49 5.32 10.74
C ASP A 9 9.89 6.30 11.78
N ARG A 10 10.27 6.15 13.06
CA ARG A 10 9.78 6.99 14.14
C ARG A 10 10.56 8.29 14.32
N GLU A 11 11.80 8.34 13.84
CA GLU A 11 12.78 9.38 14.19
C GLU A 11 13.19 10.22 12.97
N ASP A 12 13.46 9.56 11.85
CA ASP A 12 13.94 10.16 10.60
C ASP A 12 13.36 9.37 9.41
N PRO A 13 12.19 9.81 8.88
CA PRO A 13 11.53 9.14 7.76
C PRO A 13 12.38 9.09 6.48
N ALA A 14 13.28 10.05 6.27
CA ALA A 14 14.14 10.08 5.09
C ALA A 14 15.22 8.99 5.19
N ALA A 15 15.88 8.87 6.34
CA ALA A 15 16.81 7.77 6.59
C ALA A 15 16.11 6.41 6.63
N ALA A 16 14.85 6.36 7.12
CA ALA A 16 14.05 5.14 7.13
C ALA A 16 13.78 4.62 5.70
N ALA A 17 13.43 5.52 4.77
CA ALA A 17 13.19 5.16 3.37
C ALA A 17 14.42 4.48 2.73
N VAL A 18 15.62 5.00 3.00
CA VAL A 18 16.87 4.37 2.54
C VAL A 18 17.06 2.99 3.16
N ALA A 19 16.86 2.87 4.47
CA ALA A 19 17.01 1.59 5.19
C ALA A 19 15.97 0.54 4.77
N TRP A 20 14.76 0.96 4.39
CA TRP A 20 13.72 0.09 3.84
C TRP A 20 14.06 -0.38 2.43
N ALA A 21 14.59 0.48 1.57
CA ALA A 21 15.05 0.09 0.23
C ALA A 21 16.14 -0.99 0.29
N GLU A 22 17.12 -0.85 1.18
CA GLU A 22 18.15 -1.88 1.39
C GLU A 22 17.59 -3.21 1.93
N ALA A 23 16.52 -3.14 2.73
CA ALA A 23 15.86 -4.34 3.24
C ALA A 23 15.13 -5.08 2.11
N ASP A 24 14.42 -4.33 1.27
CA ASP A 24 13.68 -4.83 0.12
C ASP A 24 14.60 -5.48 -0.93
N GLU A 25 15.73 -4.86 -1.25
CA GLU A 25 16.73 -5.41 -2.18
C GLU A 25 17.22 -6.80 -1.72
N ARG A 26 17.56 -6.95 -0.44
CA ARG A 26 18.03 -8.24 0.11
C ARG A 26 16.97 -9.33 0.06
N VAL A 27 15.70 -8.98 0.28
CA VAL A 27 14.58 -9.91 0.22
C VAL A 27 14.31 -10.32 -1.23
N THR A 28 14.38 -9.37 -2.15
CA THR A 28 14.21 -9.58 -3.59
C THR A 28 15.33 -10.47 -4.15
N ASP A 29 16.59 -10.20 -3.81
CA ASP A 29 17.74 -11.00 -4.23
C ASP A 29 17.69 -12.44 -3.72
N ALA A 30 17.16 -12.63 -2.51
CA ALA A 30 16.94 -13.96 -1.94
C ALA A 30 15.79 -14.73 -2.62
N ALA A 31 15.00 -14.06 -3.47
CA ALA A 31 13.88 -14.62 -4.23
C ALA A 31 12.88 -15.41 -3.35
N VAL A 32 12.69 -15.00 -2.09
CA VAL A 32 11.76 -15.67 -1.15
C VAL A 32 10.30 -15.58 -1.62
N TRP A 33 9.99 -14.58 -2.44
CA TRP A 33 8.75 -14.41 -3.19
C TRP A 33 9.13 -13.88 -4.59
N VAL A 34 8.51 -14.42 -5.65
CA VAL A 34 8.64 -13.88 -7.02
C VAL A 34 7.31 -13.26 -7.47
N PRO A 35 7.14 -11.92 -7.40
CA PRO A 35 5.89 -11.28 -7.77
C PRO A 35 5.60 -11.51 -9.27
N PHE A 36 4.43 -12.06 -9.58
CA PHE A 36 4.06 -12.41 -10.96
C PHE A 36 3.13 -11.38 -11.61
N VAL A 37 2.27 -10.75 -10.83
CA VAL A 37 1.23 -9.83 -11.33
C VAL A 37 1.15 -8.57 -10.47
N ASN A 38 0.79 -7.47 -11.11
CA ASN A 38 0.28 -6.30 -10.41
C ASN A 38 -1.24 -6.36 -10.42
N LEU A 39 -1.84 -6.55 -9.24
CA LEU A 39 -3.28 -6.72 -9.12
C LEU A 39 -3.99 -5.38 -9.39
N THR A 40 -4.91 -5.40 -10.34
CA THR A 40 -5.85 -4.30 -10.60
C THR A 40 -7.27 -4.77 -10.34
N SER A 41 -8.14 -3.84 -9.96
CA SER A 41 -9.56 -4.14 -9.77
C SER A 41 -10.41 -3.03 -10.37
N ALA A 42 -11.60 -3.40 -10.81
CA ALA A 42 -12.66 -2.48 -11.21
C ALA A 42 -13.86 -2.70 -10.30
N ASP A 43 -14.45 -1.61 -9.81
CA ASP A 43 -15.63 -1.63 -8.97
C ASP A 43 -16.83 -1.12 -9.77
N LEU A 44 -17.96 -1.85 -9.69
CA LEU A 44 -19.21 -1.46 -10.33
C LEU A 44 -19.97 -0.50 -9.42
N VAL A 45 -20.25 0.71 -9.91
CA VAL A 45 -20.91 1.77 -9.14
C VAL A 45 -22.22 2.14 -9.82
N ALA A 46 -23.32 2.10 -9.06
CA ALA A 46 -24.63 2.48 -9.58
C ALA A 46 -24.71 4.01 -9.81
N PRO A 47 -25.49 4.51 -10.78
CA PRO A 47 -25.58 5.94 -11.07
C PRO A 47 -25.99 6.83 -9.89
N ARG A 48 -26.76 6.28 -8.94
CA ARG A 48 -27.22 6.97 -7.72
C ARG A 48 -26.17 7.07 -6.61
N VAL A 49 -25.03 6.40 -6.75
CA VAL A 49 -23.97 6.40 -5.74
C VAL A 49 -23.06 7.60 -5.99
N GLY A 50 -23.06 8.52 -5.04
CA GLY A 50 -22.16 9.66 -5.01
C GLY A 50 -20.91 9.40 -4.18
N ASN A 51 -19.82 10.08 -4.55
CA ASN A 51 -18.53 10.08 -3.83
C ASN A 51 -17.98 8.69 -3.50
N TYR A 52 -18.03 7.81 -4.49
CA TYR A 52 -17.31 6.54 -4.43
C TYR A 52 -15.79 6.81 -4.39
N LEU A 53 -15.18 6.52 -3.24
CA LEU A 53 -13.73 6.59 -3.05
C LEU A 53 -13.20 5.20 -2.71
N ARG A 54 -12.07 4.84 -3.31
CA ARG A 54 -11.41 3.55 -3.14
C ARG A 54 -10.03 3.72 -2.54
N ASN A 55 -9.76 2.98 -1.48
CA ASN A 55 -8.44 2.77 -0.91
C ASN A 55 -7.89 1.39 -1.38
N PRO A 56 -6.64 1.28 -1.86
CA PRO A 56 -6.09 0.01 -2.32
C PRO A 56 -6.05 -1.11 -1.28
N GLN A 57 -5.95 -0.77 0.01
CA GLN A 57 -5.90 -1.72 1.13
C GLN A 57 -7.30 -2.01 1.70
N TRP A 58 -8.18 -1.00 1.76
CA TRP A 58 -9.47 -1.10 2.46
C TRP A 58 -10.68 -1.21 1.54
N GLY A 59 -10.52 -1.05 0.23
CA GLY A 59 -11.62 -1.03 -0.73
C GLY A 59 -12.43 0.26 -0.63
N VAL A 60 -13.75 0.16 -0.70
CA VAL A 60 -14.66 1.32 -0.69
C VAL A 60 -14.66 2.03 0.67
N LEU A 61 -14.58 3.37 0.65
CA LEU A 61 -14.71 4.20 1.84
C LEU A 61 -16.18 4.50 2.14
N VAL A 62 -16.83 3.59 2.88
CA VAL A 62 -18.29 3.62 3.12
C VAL A 62 -18.76 4.89 3.84
N GLU A 63 -17.98 5.41 4.78
CA GLU A 63 -18.35 6.62 5.52
C GLU A 63 -18.38 7.89 4.66
N GLN A 64 -17.79 7.83 3.46
CA GLN A 64 -17.65 8.99 2.57
C GLN A 64 -18.61 8.92 1.37
N LEU A 65 -19.17 7.75 1.04
CA LEU A 65 -20.13 7.61 -0.06
C LEU A 65 -21.56 7.93 0.39
N TRP A 66 -22.42 8.26 -0.57
CA TRP A 66 -23.85 8.41 -0.33
C TRP A 66 -24.69 7.88 -1.48
N VAL A 67 -26.01 7.81 -1.26
CA VAL A 67 -27.01 7.44 -2.26
C VAL A 67 -28.01 8.58 -2.38
N GLU A 68 -28.29 8.99 -3.62
CA GLU A 68 -29.36 9.94 -3.96
C GLU A 68 -30.76 9.33 -3.88
#